data_AF-A0A2D5EQ11-F1
#
_entry.id   AF-A0A2D5EQ11-F1
#
_cell.length_a   1.000
_cell.length_b   1.000
_cell.length_c   1.000
_cell.angle_alpha   90.00
_cell.angle_beta   90.00
_cell.angle_gamma   90.00
#
_symmetry.space_group_name_H-M   'P 1'
#
loop_
_entity.id
_entity.type
_entity.pdbx_description
1 polymer ?
#
loop_
_entity_poly.entity_id
_entity_poly.type
_entity_poly.pdbx_seq_one_letter_code
_entity_poly.pdbx_strand_id
1 'polypeptide(L)'
;MRTLPIVFAFSLLACGGSDPGGGPRSRVKHFTGCEVPSGAVRVHDHITGDDASYVAWVKLVVPKDRIDALVTSCGLEREALVQGYPTLAAPEERLPWWNPPEPDAMLGGELREDGRRVELQVLERDTDFAFYARSESPAPAP
;
A
#
# COMPACT_ATOMS: atom_id res chain seq x y z
N MET A 1 -11.95 -14.53 60.78
CA MET A 1 -10.63 -14.29 60.19
C MET A 1 -10.17 -15.55 59.46
N ARG A 2 -10.25 -15.56 58.12
CA ARG A 2 -9.67 -16.58 57.24
C ARG A 2 -9.25 -15.86 55.97
N THR A 3 -7.94 -15.63 55.86
CA THR A 3 -7.25 -15.08 54.69
C THR A 3 -7.11 -16.17 53.64
N LEU A 4 -7.70 -15.96 52.47
CA LEU A 4 -7.52 -16.80 51.28
C LEU A 4 -6.61 -16.05 50.29
N PRO A 5 -5.47 -16.62 49.86
CA PRO A 5 -4.63 -16.01 48.84
C PRO A 5 -5.28 -16.25 47.46
N ILE A 6 -5.72 -15.17 46.80
CA ILE A 6 -6.07 -15.22 45.38
C ILE A 6 -4.77 -15.21 44.58
N VAL A 7 -4.46 -16.38 44.03
CA VAL A 7 -3.37 -16.64 43.11
C VAL A 7 -3.53 -15.78 41.86
N PHE A 8 -2.47 -15.06 41.53
CA PHE A 8 -2.30 -14.29 40.30
C PHE A 8 -2.26 -15.24 39.10
N ALA A 9 -3.36 -15.35 38.36
CA ALA A 9 -3.41 -16.07 37.09
C ALA A 9 -3.12 -15.09 35.94
N PHE A 10 -1.83 -14.90 35.68
CA PHE A 10 -1.31 -14.26 34.49
C PHE A 10 -1.39 -15.27 33.34
N SER A 11 -2.45 -15.25 32.55
CA SER A 11 -2.56 -16.02 31.31
C SER A 11 -3.73 -15.50 30.49
N LEU A 12 -3.42 -14.88 29.36
CA LEU A 12 -4.06 -15.06 28.06
C LEU A 12 -3.25 -14.16 27.11
N LEU A 13 -2.16 -14.71 26.58
CA LEU A 13 -2.10 -15.09 25.17
C LEU A 13 -2.34 -13.87 24.28
N ALA A 14 -1.27 -13.09 24.13
CA ALA A 14 -1.01 -12.42 22.88
C ALA A 14 -0.99 -13.52 21.80
N CYS A 15 -2.12 -13.72 21.12
CA CYS A 15 -2.14 -14.26 19.78
C CYS A 15 -1.45 -13.25 18.86
N GLY A 16 -0.12 -13.16 19.00
CA GLY A 16 0.76 -12.70 17.94
C GLY A 16 0.72 -13.76 16.86
N GLY A 17 -0.36 -13.74 16.08
CA GLY A 17 -0.36 -14.37 14.77
C GLY A 17 0.69 -13.65 13.95
N SER A 18 1.88 -14.23 13.90
CA SER A 18 2.89 -13.87 12.92
C SER A 18 2.29 -14.22 11.56
N ASP A 19 1.65 -13.23 10.94
CA ASP A 19 1.21 -13.28 9.56
C ASP A 19 2.44 -13.64 8.70
N PRO A 20 2.45 -14.78 7.99
CA PRO A 20 3.64 -15.25 7.28
C PRO A 20 4.03 -14.34 6.11
N GLY A 21 3.14 -13.45 5.67
CA GLY A 21 3.48 -12.29 4.85
C GLY A 21 3.58 -11.07 5.75
N GLY A 22 4.78 -10.51 5.91
CA GLY A 22 5.01 -9.31 6.74
C GLY A 22 3.93 -8.23 6.55
N GLY A 23 3.69 -7.40 7.57
CA GLY A 23 2.55 -6.47 7.61
C GLY A 23 2.44 -5.53 6.39
N PRO A 24 1.38 -4.70 6.31
CA PRO A 24 1.00 -3.95 5.10
C PRO A 24 2.16 -3.28 4.34
N ARG A 25 3.12 -2.69 5.06
CA ARG A 25 4.33 -2.08 4.46
C ARG A 25 5.18 -3.06 3.67
N SER A 26 5.41 -4.26 4.19
CA SER A 26 6.19 -5.31 3.54
C SER A 26 5.48 -5.82 2.29
N ARG A 27 4.15 -5.96 2.33
CA ARG A 27 3.36 -6.36 1.15
C ARG A 27 3.34 -5.30 0.07
N VAL A 28 3.17 -4.02 0.43
CA VAL A 28 3.29 -2.92 -0.53
C VAL A 28 4.65 -2.97 -1.23
N LYS A 29 5.76 -3.05 -0.48
CA LYS A 29 7.10 -3.17 -1.08
C LYS A 29 7.23 -4.39 -1.98
N HIS A 30 6.73 -5.54 -1.54
CA HIS A 30 6.81 -6.78 -2.33
C HIS A 30 6.07 -6.66 -3.66
N PHE A 31 4.81 -6.22 -3.64
CA PHE A 31 3.98 -6.19 -4.83
C PHE A 31 4.20 -4.98 -5.72
N THR A 32 4.54 -3.80 -5.19
CA THR A 32 4.68 -2.57 -5.99
C THR A 32 6.11 -2.09 -6.16
N GLY A 33 7.07 -2.64 -5.40
CA GLY A 33 8.45 -2.12 -5.33
C GLY A 33 8.60 -0.90 -4.42
N CYS A 34 7.52 -0.18 -4.13
CA CYS A 34 7.54 1.05 -3.35
C CYS A 34 7.85 0.81 -1.87
N GLU A 35 8.82 1.53 -1.32
CA GLU A 35 9.09 1.57 0.10
C GLU A 35 8.11 2.50 0.81
N VAL A 36 7.29 1.96 1.72
CA VAL A 36 6.39 2.78 2.54
C VAL A 36 7.20 3.58 3.56
N PRO A 37 7.23 4.92 3.47
CA PRO A 37 8.08 5.73 4.32
C PRO A 37 7.66 5.67 5.79
N SER A 38 8.61 5.86 6.70
CA SER A 38 8.32 6.16 8.09
C SER A 38 7.49 7.46 8.17
N GLY A 39 6.49 7.48 9.05
CA GLY A 39 5.55 8.60 9.15
C GLY A 39 4.33 8.51 8.22
N ALA A 40 4.22 7.49 7.37
CA ALA A 40 2.95 7.20 6.69
C ALA A 40 1.84 6.94 7.74
N VAL A 41 0.81 7.79 7.73
CA VAL A 41 -0.27 7.78 8.74
C VAL A 41 -1.42 6.83 8.37
N ARG A 42 -1.50 6.45 7.08
CA ARG A 42 -2.42 5.41 6.60
C ARG A 42 -1.72 4.56 5.57
N VAL A 43 -1.85 3.25 5.71
CA VAL A 43 -1.30 2.24 4.81
C VAL A 43 -2.41 1.23 4.58
N HIS A 44 -3.00 1.27 3.40
CA HIS A 44 -4.00 0.29 2.96
C HIS A 44 -3.43 -0.49 1.79
N ASP A 45 -3.58 -1.80 1.86
CA ASP A 45 -3.29 -2.71 0.78
C ASP A 45 -4.44 -3.72 0.63
N HIS A 46 -4.69 -4.12 -0.60
CA HIS A 46 -5.57 -5.23 -0.93
C HIS A 46 -4.94 -5.96 -2.11
N ILE A 47 -4.82 -7.28 -2.00
CA ILE A 47 -4.17 -8.11 -2.99
C ILE A 47 -5.14 -9.22 -3.34
N THR A 48 -5.43 -9.34 -4.62
CA THR A 48 -6.15 -10.48 -5.20
C THR A 48 -5.26 -11.13 -6.24
N GLY A 49 -5.68 -12.27 -6.75
CA GLY A 49 -4.95 -12.95 -7.80
C GLY A 49 -5.36 -14.40 -7.92
N ASP A 50 -4.82 -15.04 -8.95
CA ASP A 50 -4.91 -16.46 -9.21
C ASP A 50 -3.52 -17.02 -9.54
N ASP A 51 -3.48 -18.24 -10.06
CA ASP A 51 -2.24 -18.93 -10.44
C ASP A 51 -1.52 -18.27 -11.63
N ALA A 52 -2.13 -17.29 -12.31
CA ALA A 52 -1.54 -16.58 -13.44
C ALA A 52 -1.03 -15.18 -13.04
N SER A 53 -1.78 -14.43 -12.23
CA SER A 53 -1.38 -13.07 -11.83
C SER A 53 -1.89 -12.64 -10.47
N TYR A 54 -1.16 -11.70 -9.88
CA TYR A 54 -1.58 -10.94 -8.70
C TYR A 54 -1.86 -9.50 -9.08
N VAL A 55 -2.92 -8.94 -8.49
CA VAL A 55 -3.25 -7.53 -8.58
C VAL A 55 -3.29 -6.94 -7.17
N ALA A 56 -2.51 -5.88 -6.96
CA ALA A 56 -2.44 -5.16 -5.70
C ALA A 56 -2.99 -3.74 -5.86
N TRP A 57 -3.85 -3.33 -4.94
CA TRP A 57 -4.32 -1.95 -4.79
C TRP A 57 -3.76 -1.39 -3.50
N VAL A 58 -3.09 -0.24 -3.59
CA VAL A 58 -2.41 0.38 -2.47
C VAL A 58 -2.86 1.82 -2.33
N LYS A 59 -3.18 2.23 -1.10
CA LYS A 59 -3.38 3.64 -0.75
C LYS A 59 -2.53 4.00 0.45
N LEU A 60 -1.70 5.02 0.28
CA LEU A 60 -0.89 5.59 1.34
C LEU A 60 -1.28 7.04 1.59
N VAL A 61 -1.17 7.48 2.84
CA VAL A 61 -1.13 8.91 3.18
C VAL A 61 0.22 9.20 3.80
N VAL A 62 1.00 10.05 3.13
CA VAL A 62 2.41 10.28 3.47
C VAL A 62 2.74 11.76 3.64
N PRO A 63 3.66 12.12 4.55
CA PRO A 63 4.14 13.50 4.70
C PRO A 63 4.72 14.07 3.40
N LYS A 64 4.62 15.39 3.22
CA LYS A 64 5.10 16.07 1.99
C LYS A 64 6.59 15.87 1.73
N ASP A 65 7.41 15.85 2.77
CA ASP A 65 8.86 15.65 2.69
C ASP A 65 9.26 14.22 2.28
N ARG A 66 8.30 13.30 2.15
CA ARG A 66 8.53 11.88 1.86
C ARG A 66 8.03 11.43 0.50
N ILE A 67 7.28 12.26 -0.23
CA ILE A 67 6.66 11.84 -1.49
C ILE A 67 7.70 11.51 -2.56
N ASP A 68 8.77 12.31 -2.67
CA ASP A 68 9.81 12.09 -3.68
C ASP A 68 10.49 10.74 -3.45
N ALA A 69 10.96 10.48 -2.22
CA ALA A 69 11.59 9.21 -1.86
C ALA A 69 10.66 8.01 -2.08
N LEU A 70 9.36 8.15 -1.80
CA LEU A 70 8.37 7.10 -2.08
C LEU A 70 8.27 6.82 -3.57
N VAL A 71 8.08 7.84 -4.42
CA VAL A 71 7.93 7.68 -5.87
C VAL A 71 9.22 7.11 -6.48
N THR A 72 10.40 7.63 -6.09
CA THR A 72 11.71 7.09 -6.50
C THR A 72 11.89 5.63 -6.09
N SER A 73 11.44 5.25 -4.89
CA SER A 73 11.52 3.83 -4.47
C SER A 73 10.64 2.90 -5.30
N CYS A 74 9.58 3.42 -5.94
CA CYS A 74 8.78 2.68 -6.90
C CYS A 74 9.46 2.54 -8.27
N GLY A 75 10.59 3.22 -8.52
CA GLY A 75 11.29 3.26 -9.80
C GLY A 75 10.86 4.39 -10.75
N LEU A 76 10.18 5.42 -10.24
CA LEU A 76 9.78 6.61 -11.02
C LEU A 76 10.31 7.89 -10.36
N GLU A 77 10.48 8.97 -11.11
CA GLU A 77 10.76 10.30 -10.53
C GLU A 77 9.47 11.13 -10.48
N ARG A 78 9.30 11.99 -9.47
CA ARG A 78 8.06 12.78 -9.31
C ARG A 78 7.83 13.71 -10.50
N GLU A 79 8.89 14.26 -11.07
CA GLU A 79 8.85 15.15 -12.24
C GLU A 79 8.43 14.42 -13.52
N ALA A 80 8.54 13.09 -13.56
CA ALA A 80 8.09 12.27 -14.68
C ALA A 80 6.58 11.98 -14.63
N LEU A 81 5.91 12.29 -13.51
CA LEU A 81 4.47 12.11 -13.39
C LEU A 81 3.73 13.19 -14.17
N VAL A 82 2.69 12.78 -14.89
CA VAL A 82 1.90 13.65 -15.74
C VAL A 82 0.53 13.92 -15.12
N GLN A 83 0.07 15.16 -15.23
CA GLN A 83 -1.29 15.51 -14.87
C GLN A 83 -2.28 14.87 -15.85
N GLY A 84 -3.43 14.39 -15.37
CA GLY A 84 -4.42 13.76 -16.23
C GLY A 84 -4.10 12.33 -16.66
N TYR A 85 -3.16 11.65 -15.98
CA TYR A 85 -2.91 10.23 -16.21
C TYR A 85 -4.19 9.41 -15.98
N PRO A 86 -4.53 8.42 -16.83
CA PRO A 86 -5.78 7.66 -16.74
C PRO A 86 -6.10 7.16 -15.33
N THR A 87 -7.37 7.22 -14.94
CA THR A 87 -7.84 6.74 -13.63
C THR A 87 -7.43 5.29 -13.42
N LEU A 88 -6.87 4.99 -12.25
CA LEU A 88 -6.58 3.62 -11.87
C LEU A 88 -7.87 2.78 -11.85
N ALA A 89 -7.82 1.61 -12.48
CA ALA A 89 -8.93 0.68 -12.48
C ALA A 89 -9.38 0.36 -11.04
N ALA A 90 -10.68 0.42 -10.80
CA ALA A 90 -11.25 0.07 -9.52
C ALA A 90 -11.11 -1.44 -9.25
N PRO A 91 -10.88 -1.84 -7.99
CA PRO A 91 -11.00 -3.23 -7.58
C PRO A 91 -12.44 -3.73 -7.81
N GLU A 92 -12.59 -5.00 -8.15
CA GLU A 92 -13.92 -5.63 -8.26
C GLU A 92 -14.62 -5.68 -6.90
N GLU A 93 -13.85 -5.97 -5.84
CA GLU A 93 -14.32 -5.84 -4.47
C GLU A 93 -14.47 -4.36 -4.09
N ARG A 94 -15.57 -4.02 -3.40
CA ARG A 94 -15.78 -2.67 -2.90
C ARG A 94 -14.84 -2.35 -1.74
N LEU A 95 -13.76 -1.63 -2.03
CA LEU A 95 -12.84 -1.12 -1.01
C LEU A 95 -13.25 0.29 -0.54
N PRO A 96 -13.69 0.50 0.71
CA PRO A 96 -14.22 1.80 1.17
C PRO A 96 -13.18 2.92 1.20
N TRP A 97 -11.90 2.58 1.10
CA TRP A 97 -10.78 3.53 1.06
C TRP A 97 -10.27 3.80 -0.36
N TRP A 98 -10.67 3.01 -1.36
CA TRP A 98 -10.30 3.20 -2.77
C TRP A 98 -11.26 4.18 -3.45
N ASN A 99 -10.84 5.45 -3.47
CA ASN A 99 -11.57 6.52 -4.12
C ASN A 99 -10.55 7.53 -4.66
N PRO A 100 -9.79 7.17 -5.71
CA PRO A 100 -8.91 8.11 -6.36
C PRO A 100 -9.74 9.28 -6.92
N PRO A 101 -9.27 10.54 -6.74
CA PRO A 101 -9.86 11.70 -7.41
C PRO A 101 -9.90 11.56 -8.93
N GLU A 102 -10.58 12.50 -9.58
CA GLU A 102 -10.55 12.62 -11.04
C GLU A 102 -9.11 12.84 -11.54
N PRO A 103 -8.75 12.31 -12.73
CA PRO A 103 -7.39 12.38 -13.28
C PRO A 103 -6.78 13.78 -13.36
N ASP A 104 -7.60 14.79 -13.59
CA ASP A 104 -7.18 16.19 -13.73
C ASP A 104 -6.65 16.80 -12.42
N ALA A 105 -7.08 16.25 -11.28
CA ALA A 105 -6.60 16.66 -9.96
C ALA A 105 -5.33 15.91 -9.52
N MET A 106 -4.84 14.94 -10.30
CA MET A 106 -3.76 14.03 -9.91
C MET A 106 -2.58 14.07 -10.87
N LEU A 107 -1.40 13.77 -10.34
CA LEU A 107 -0.22 13.42 -11.13
C LEU A 107 -0.10 11.90 -11.14
N GLY A 108 0.16 11.28 -12.29
CA GLY A 108 0.32 9.84 -12.37
C GLY A 108 1.30 9.37 -13.42
N GLY A 109 1.61 8.09 -13.37
CA GLY A 109 2.58 7.46 -14.24
C GLY A 109 2.55 5.95 -14.12
N GLU A 110 3.37 5.30 -14.95
CA GLU A 110 3.47 3.85 -14.99
C GLU A 110 4.93 3.42 -15.08
N LEU A 111 5.26 2.35 -14.38
CA LEU A 111 6.47 1.58 -14.53
C LEU A 111 6.14 0.16 -15.02
N ARG A 112 6.99 -0.37 -15.91
CA ARG A 112 7.00 -1.80 -16.29
C ARG A 112 8.39 -2.36 -16.07
N GLU A 113 8.50 -3.35 -15.20
CA GLU A 113 9.77 -3.99 -14.83
C GLU A 113 9.53 -5.46 -14.46
N ASP A 114 10.37 -6.37 -14.95
CA ASP A 114 10.31 -7.81 -14.62
C ASP A 114 8.92 -8.46 -14.76
N GLY A 115 8.18 -8.06 -15.80
CA GLY A 115 6.81 -8.53 -16.05
C GLY A 115 5.75 -7.93 -15.12
N ARG A 116 6.15 -7.14 -14.13
CA ARG A 116 5.27 -6.35 -13.27
C ARG A 116 4.96 -5.00 -13.92
N ARG A 117 3.69 -4.61 -13.87
CA ARG A 117 3.19 -3.27 -14.20
C ARG A 117 2.80 -2.58 -12.90
N VAL A 118 3.23 -1.34 -12.71
CA VAL A 118 2.83 -0.48 -11.58
C VAL A 118 2.31 0.83 -12.13
N GLU A 119 1.02 1.07 -11.97
CA GLU A 119 0.38 2.36 -12.24
C GLU A 119 0.25 3.09 -10.90
N LEU A 120 0.69 4.34 -10.83
CA LEU A 120 0.57 5.14 -9.61
C LEU A 120 0.01 6.52 -9.90
N GLN A 121 -0.69 7.07 -8.91
CA GLN A 121 -1.22 8.42 -8.92
C GLN A 121 -1.02 9.07 -7.55
N VAL A 122 -0.68 10.35 -7.53
CA VAL A 122 -0.48 11.15 -6.32
C VAL A 122 -1.35 12.39 -6.36
N LEU A 123 -1.94 12.72 -5.21
CA LEU A 123 -2.66 13.96 -4.97
C LEU A 123 -1.96 14.70 -3.83
N GLU A 124 -1.48 15.91 -4.11
CA GLU A 124 -1.05 16.82 -3.05
C GLU A 124 -2.28 17.37 -2.32
N ARG A 125 -2.24 17.34 -0.98
CA ARG A 125 -3.22 17.97 -0.10
C ARG A 125 -2.54 19.03 0.74
N ASP A 126 -3.31 19.74 1.57
CA ASP A 126 -2.78 20.83 2.39
C ASP A 126 -1.60 20.39 3.28
N THR A 127 -1.70 19.20 3.88
CA THR A 127 -0.76 18.72 4.91
C THR A 127 0.06 17.50 4.50
N ASP A 128 -0.32 16.80 3.44
CA ASP A 128 0.24 15.50 3.10
C ASP A 128 0.01 15.17 1.60
N PHE A 129 0.45 14.00 1.17
CA PHE A 129 0.07 13.41 -0.12
C PHE A 129 -0.80 12.18 0.09
N ALA A 130 -1.83 12.04 -0.76
CA ALA A 130 -2.49 10.76 -0.97
C ALA A 130 -1.86 10.09 -2.19
N PHE A 131 -1.26 8.92 -1.96
CA PHE A 131 -0.65 8.08 -2.98
C PHE A 131 -1.54 6.87 -3.23
N TYR A 132 -1.79 6.57 -4.50
CA TYR A 132 -2.53 5.41 -4.95
C TYR A 132 -1.64 4.63 -5.92
N ALA A 133 -1.63 3.31 -5.80
CA ALA A 133 -1.00 2.47 -6.80
C ALA A 133 -1.85 1.23 -7.09
N ARG A 134 -1.85 0.84 -8.36
CA ARG A 134 -2.30 -0.47 -8.82
C ARG A 134 -1.08 -1.18 -9.38
N SER A 135 -0.78 -2.36 -8.87
CA SER A 135 0.25 -3.21 -9.45
C SER A 135 -0.35 -4.50 -9.95
N GLU A 136 0.13 -4.96 -11.10
CA GLU A 136 -0.19 -6.25 -11.68
C GLU A 136 1.14 -6.98 -11.91
N SER A 137 1.29 -8.16 -11.32
CA SER A 137 2.50 -8.98 -11.40
C SER A 137 2.15 -10.40 -11.83
N PRO A 138 3.00 -11.09 -12.61
CA PRO A 138 2.83 -12.51 -12.85
C PRO A 138 2.89 -13.28 -11.53
N ALA A 139 2.14 -14.38 -11.43
CA ALA A 139 2.27 -15.26 -10.29
C ALA A 139 3.69 -15.87 -10.22
N PRO A 140 4.25 -16.11 -9.01
CA PRO A 140 5.48 -16.86 -8.89
C PRO A 140 5.34 -18.20 -9.59
N ALA A 141 6.37 -18.62 -10.32
CA ALA A 141 6.40 -19.97 -10.86
C ALA A 141 6.28 -20.99 -9.70
N PRO A 142 5.50 -22.07 -9.88
CA PRO A 142 5.28 -23.08 -8.85
C PRO A 142 6.57 -23.82 -8.43
#